data_AF-A0A9D2QEM8-F1
#
_entry.id   AF-A0A9D2QEM8-F1
#
_cell.length_a   1.000
_cell.length_b   1.000
_cell.length_c   1.000
_cell.angle_alpha   90.00
_cell.angle_beta   90.00
_cell.angle_gamma   90.00
#
_symmetry.space_group_name_H-M   'P 1'
#
loop_
_entity.id
_entity.type
_entity.pdbx_description
1 polymer ?
#
loop_
_entity_poly.entity_id
_entity_poly.type
_entity_poly.pdbx_seq_one_letter_code
_entity_poly.pdbx_strand_id
1 'polypeptide(L)'
;MNTPEKNTKKNTEQTAPEYGRAWFTALNCGDTPTSGSLLTGQTTLADGTVAPLAAVVPDADSRFPRARNGEVGLRESLELAAWVRGLDSDTSVPLILVIDVPSQAYGIVEERFGLNTTMATAVNAIAQQRLDGRPIVALVVGKAISGAFLTSGLQANRIVMLDHDGVQVQVMGKKAAARITRRSVEQMEAAAKNVPAMAFDGASFVTLGGVFDTVAPSNPADPAGDDLTAAREAVGRALADIRESGDRDLRSRLESEAAKRSRALSRTVRQEVDAQW
;
A
#
# COMPACT_ATOMS: atom_id res chain seq x y z
N MET A 1 -11.19 -16.32 -56.83
CA MET A 1 -10.12 -15.97 -55.87
C MET A 1 -10.78 -15.30 -54.69
N ASN A 2 -11.01 -16.03 -53.60
CA ASN A 2 -11.54 -15.49 -52.35
C ASN A 2 -10.37 -15.14 -51.44
N THR A 3 -10.26 -13.86 -51.09
CA THR A 3 -9.34 -13.38 -50.06
C THR A 3 -10.03 -13.52 -48.70
N PRO A 4 -9.44 -14.19 -47.68
CA PRO A 4 -10.07 -14.27 -46.38
C PRO A 4 -9.78 -12.99 -45.58
N GLU A 5 -10.85 -12.32 -45.13
CA GLU A 5 -10.77 -11.24 -44.15
C GLU A 5 -10.21 -11.76 -42.82
N LYS A 6 -9.06 -11.24 -42.41
CA LYS A 6 -8.51 -11.44 -41.08
C LYS A 6 -9.35 -10.65 -40.08
N ASN A 7 -10.23 -11.37 -39.39
CA ASN A 7 -11.00 -10.85 -38.27
C ASN A 7 -10.09 -10.69 -37.04
N THR A 8 -9.35 -9.59 -36.95
CA THR A 8 -8.60 -9.22 -35.74
C THR A 8 -9.58 -8.74 -34.67
N LYS A 9 -10.09 -9.69 -33.88
CA LYS A 9 -10.68 -9.39 -32.58
C LYS A 9 -9.58 -8.76 -31.71
N LYS A 10 -9.62 -7.44 -31.54
CA LYS A 10 -8.91 -6.77 -30.44
C LYS A 10 -9.46 -7.36 -29.14
N ASN A 11 -8.64 -8.14 -28.44
CA ASN A 11 -8.86 -8.36 -27.01
C ASN A 11 -8.78 -6.98 -26.35
N THR A 12 -9.92 -6.38 -26.07
CA THR A 12 -10.01 -5.33 -25.06
C THR A 12 -9.75 -6.01 -23.72
N GLU A 13 -8.47 -6.10 -23.33
CA GLU A 13 -8.11 -6.20 -21.92
C GLU A 13 -8.78 -5.02 -21.24
N GLN A 14 -9.83 -5.28 -20.47
CA GLN A 14 -10.45 -4.31 -19.59
C GLN A 14 -9.34 -3.79 -18.68
N THR A 15 -8.97 -2.52 -18.84
CA THR A 15 -8.00 -1.85 -17.98
C THR A 15 -8.46 -2.02 -16.55
N ALA A 16 -7.62 -2.61 -15.70
CA ALA A 16 -7.96 -2.78 -14.29
C ALA A 16 -8.26 -1.41 -13.66
N PRO A 17 -9.23 -1.31 -12.73
CA PRO A 17 -9.57 -0.03 -12.09
C PRO A 17 -8.35 0.60 -11.40
N GLU A 18 -8.18 1.92 -11.52
CA GLU A 18 -7.16 2.69 -10.79
C GLU A 18 -7.67 3.04 -9.38
N TYR A 19 -7.77 2.05 -8.49
CA TYR A 19 -8.31 2.22 -7.15
C TYR A 19 -7.59 3.34 -6.38
N GLY A 20 -6.25 3.38 -6.46
CA GLY A 20 -5.46 4.42 -5.80
C GLY A 20 -5.87 5.84 -6.18
N ARG A 21 -6.09 6.08 -7.48
CA ARG A 21 -6.54 7.39 -7.98
C ARG A 21 -7.98 7.68 -7.56
N ALA A 22 -8.88 6.71 -7.72
CA ALA A 22 -10.30 6.88 -7.37
C ALA A 22 -10.47 7.26 -5.89
N TRP A 23 -9.84 6.52 -5.00
CA TRP A 23 -9.89 6.78 -3.55
C TRP A 23 -9.18 8.06 -3.15
N PHE A 24 -8.01 8.36 -3.74
CA PHE A 24 -7.34 9.63 -3.49
C PHE A 24 -8.25 10.80 -3.89
N THR A 25 -8.81 10.79 -5.09
CA THR A 25 -9.65 11.87 -5.61
C THR A 25 -10.92 12.06 -4.76
N ALA A 26 -11.56 10.97 -4.34
CA ALA A 26 -12.79 11.05 -3.56
C ALA A 26 -12.56 11.51 -2.10
N LEU A 27 -11.39 11.21 -1.52
CA LEU A 27 -11.04 11.64 -0.17
C LEU A 27 -10.45 13.06 -0.14
N ASN A 28 -9.80 13.48 -1.23
CA ASN A 28 -9.07 14.73 -1.27
C ASN A 28 -10.01 15.96 -1.24
N CYS A 29 -9.71 16.90 -0.36
CA CYS A 29 -10.39 18.19 -0.20
C CYS A 29 -9.49 19.39 -0.54
N GLY A 30 -8.24 19.17 -0.97
CA GLY A 30 -7.29 20.22 -1.33
C GLY A 30 -6.95 20.24 -2.82
N ASP A 31 -6.04 21.14 -3.21
CA ASP A 31 -5.50 21.15 -4.58
C ASP A 31 -4.64 19.90 -4.83
N THR A 32 -4.70 19.35 -6.04
CA THR A 32 -3.92 18.18 -6.46
C THR A 32 -2.97 18.57 -7.60
N PRO A 33 -1.73 18.04 -7.64
CA PRO A 33 -0.90 18.12 -8.84
C PRO A 33 -1.64 17.64 -10.08
N THR A 34 -1.49 18.37 -11.19
CA THR A 34 -2.15 18.02 -12.47
C THR A 34 -1.41 16.94 -13.26
N SER A 35 -0.20 16.56 -12.84
CA SER A 35 0.64 15.59 -13.54
C SER A 35 1.61 14.89 -12.58
N GLY A 36 2.16 13.75 -13.03
CA GLY A 36 3.10 12.95 -12.25
C GLY A 36 2.46 11.72 -11.60
N SER A 37 3.33 10.89 -11.05
CA SER A 37 3.00 9.62 -10.41
C SER A 37 2.73 9.75 -8.91
N LEU A 38 3.05 10.88 -8.28
CA LEU A 38 2.71 11.17 -6.88
C LEU A 38 1.60 12.23 -6.82
N LEU A 39 0.42 11.82 -6.35
CA LEU A 39 -0.64 12.75 -5.95
C LEU A 39 -0.45 13.13 -4.50
N THR A 40 -0.55 14.42 -4.22
CA THR A 40 -0.51 14.99 -2.88
C THR A 40 -1.68 15.93 -2.71
N GLY A 41 -2.21 16.01 -1.49
CA GLY A 41 -3.38 16.81 -1.18
C GLY A 41 -3.69 16.76 0.31
N GLN A 42 -4.95 16.95 0.66
CA GLN A 42 -5.43 16.93 2.03
C GLN A 42 -6.74 16.15 2.12
N THR A 43 -7.02 15.53 3.25
CA THR A 43 -8.32 14.89 3.54
C THR A 43 -8.90 15.44 4.83
N THR A 44 -10.21 15.60 4.87
CA THR A 44 -10.94 15.83 6.13
C THR A 44 -11.21 14.48 6.80
N LEU A 45 -10.79 14.36 8.05
CA LEU A 45 -11.00 13.21 8.91
C LEU A 45 -12.39 13.25 9.57
N ALA A 46 -12.81 12.13 10.18
CA ALA A 46 -14.12 12.04 10.84
C ALA A 46 -14.31 13.05 11.98
N ASP A 47 -13.23 13.47 12.64
CA ASP A 47 -13.25 14.49 13.70
C ASP A 47 -13.16 15.94 13.17
N GLY A 48 -13.17 16.13 11.85
CA GLY A 48 -13.04 17.44 11.20
C GLY A 48 -11.59 17.92 10.98
N THR A 49 -10.59 17.20 11.51
CA THR A 49 -9.17 17.54 11.28
C THR A 49 -8.83 17.41 9.80
N VAL A 50 -8.11 18.39 9.26
CA VAL A 50 -7.55 18.33 7.90
C VAL A 50 -6.12 17.78 7.96
N ALA A 51 -5.86 16.72 7.20
CA ALA A 51 -4.61 15.98 7.25
C ALA A 51 -3.99 15.82 5.86
N PRO A 52 -2.64 15.85 5.73
CA PRO A 52 -1.97 15.49 4.48
C PRO A 52 -2.37 14.11 3.95
N LEU A 53 -2.57 14.05 2.64
CA LEU A 53 -2.95 12.85 1.89
C LEU A 53 -1.99 12.65 0.73
N ALA A 54 -1.54 11.42 0.48
CA ALA A 54 -0.78 11.09 -0.71
C ALA A 54 -1.10 9.71 -1.29
N ALA A 55 -0.92 9.57 -2.60
CA ALA A 55 -1.05 8.32 -3.34
C ALA A 55 -0.01 8.25 -4.47
N VAL A 56 0.58 7.07 -4.67
CA VAL A 56 1.31 6.78 -5.92
C VAL A 56 0.31 6.21 -6.93
N VAL A 57 0.30 6.75 -8.14
CA VAL A 57 -0.66 6.44 -9.20
C VAL A 57 0.03 6.25 -10.55
N PRO A 58 -0.62 5.63 -11.55
CA PRO A 58 -0.09 5.56 -12.91
C PRO A 58 0.20 6.93 -13.52
N ASP A 59 1.34 7.03 -14.21
CA ASP A 59 1.77 8.18 -15.00
C ASP A 59 2.27 7.65 -16.35
N ALA A 60 1.37 7.59 -17.34
CA ALA A 60 1.69 7.07 -18.68
C ALA A 60 2.82 7.85 -19.37
N ASP A 61 2.99 9.12 -19.01
CA ASP A 61 3.99 10.03 -19.56
C ASP A 61 5.30 10.02 -18.76
N SER A 62 5.42 9.15 -17.74
CA SER A 62 6.64 9.03 -16.94
C SER A 62 7.86 8.82 -17.84
N ARG A 63 8.90 9.61 -17.54
CA ARG A 63 10.22 9.52 -18.18
C ARG A 63 10.86 8.14 -17.98
N PHE A 64 10.49 7.44 -16.93
CA PHE A 64 10.94 6.08 -16.63
C PHE A 64 9.91 5.07 -17.14
N PRO A 65 10.14 4.37 -18.27
CA PRO A 65 9.12 3.51 -18.87
C PRO A 65 8.69 2.33 -17.99
N ARG A 66 9.50 1.97 -16.99
CA ARG A 66 9.23 0.88 -16.04
C ARG A 66 8.45 1.34 -14.80
N ALA A 67 8.05 2.61 -14.76
CA ALA A 67 7.26 3.25 -13.71
C ALA A 67 6.08 4.06 -14.32
N ARG A 68 5.38 3.46 -15.30
CA ARG A 68 4.25 4.12 -16.00
C ARG A 68 2.88 3.64 -15.55
N ASN A 69 2.81 2.50 -14.89
CA ASN A 69 1.56 1.82 -14.54
C ASN A 69 1.34 1.80 -13.02
N GLY A 70 1.91 2.78 -12.30
CA GLY A 70 1.80 2.93 -10.86
C GLY A 70 2.92 2.24 -10.08
N GLU A 71 3.95 1.71 -10.75
CA GLU A 71 5.09 1.14 -10.04
C GLU A 71 5.84 2.20 -9.23
N VAL A 72 6.32 1.84 -8.04
CA VAL A 72 7.20 2.71 -7.24
C VAL A 72 8.63 2.59 -7.77
N GLY A 73 9.09 3.60 -8.51
CA GLY A 73 10.41 3.68 -9.09
C GLY A 73 11.30 4.74 -8.44
N LEU A 74 12.29 5.19 -9.21
CA LEU A 74 13.28 6.18 -8.76
C LEU A 74 12.61 7.51 -8.40
N ARG A 75 11.79 8.03 -9.33
CA ARG A 75 11.11 9.32 -9.19
C ARG A 75 10.11 9.29 -8.05
N GLU A 76 9.25 8.28 -8.03
CA GLU A 76 8.17 8.12 -7.04
C GLU A 76 8.74 8.09 -5.63
N SER A 77 9.85 7.36 -5.43
CA SER A 77 10.50 7.26 -4.12
C SER A 77 11.11 8.59 -3.66
N LEU A 78 11.80 9.31 -4.56
CA LEU A 78 12.43 10.60 -4.22
C LEU A 78 11.39 11.70 -3.99
N GLU A 79 10.34 11.76 -4.82
CA GLU A 79 9.25 12.73 -4.68
C GLU A 79 8.48 12.47 -3.39
N LEU A 80 8.16 11.21 -3.07
CA LEU A 80 7.50 10.86 -1.81
C LEU A 80 8.37 11.22 -0.61
N ALA A 81 9.67 10.91 -0.66
CA ALA A 81 10.60 11.27 0.42
C ALA A 81 10.70 12.79 0.61
N ALA A 82 10.80 13.56 -0.48
CA ALA A 82 10.89 15.01 -0.44
C ALA A 82 9.59 15.62 0.11
N TRP A 83 8.43 15.17 -0.36
CA TRP A 83 7.14 15.65 0.10
C TRP A 83 6.92 15.35 1.59
N VAL A 84 7.18 14.11 2.03
CA VAL A 84 7.03 13.72 3.46
C VAL A 84 7.97 14.53 4.37
N ARG A 85 9.18 14.85 3.91
CA ARG A 85 10.12 15.72 4.66
C ARG A 85 9.69 17.19 4.67
N GLY A 86 8.94 17.63 3.67
CA GLY A 86 8.42 18.98 3.55
C GLY A 86 7.09 19.22 4.26
N LEU A 87 6.50 18.19 4.89
CA LEU A 87 5.32 18.36 5.74
C LEU A 87 5.62 19.29 6.92
N ASP A 88 4.58 19.97 7.41
CA ASP A 88 4.67 20.87 8.56
C ASP A 88 5.32 20.16 9.77
N SER A 89 6.08 20.90 10.58
CA SER A 89 6.75 20.35 11.74
C SER A 89 5.82 19.95 12.89
N ASP A 90 4.55 20.35 12.86
CA ASP A 90 3.52 19.86 13.76
C ASP A 90 3.23 18.37 13.50
N THR A 91 3.79 17.53 14.38
CA THR A 91 3.61 16.08 14.35
C THR A 91 2.28 15.63 14.96
N SER A 92 1.46 16.52 15.53
CA SER A 92 0.11 16.15 15.98
C SER A 92 -0.86 15.91 14.81
N VAL A 93 -0.59 16.54 13.66
CA VAL A 93 -1.36 16.38 12.42
C VAL A 93 -1.04 15.03 11.77
N PRO A 94 -2.01 14.13 11.58
CA PRO A 94 -1.75 12.80 11.04
C PRO A 94 -1.41 12.83 9.53
N LEU A 95 -0.83 11.74 9.03
CA LEU A 95 -0.56 11.53 7.60
C LEU A 95 -1.33 10.30 7.10
N ILE A 96 -2.07 10.46 6.01
CA ILE A 96 -2.81 9.38 5.36
C ILE A 96 -2.15 9.02 4.02
N LEU A 97 -1.84 7.73 3.84
CA LEU A 97 -1.20 7.21 2.63
C LEU A 97 -2.16 6.22 1.95
N VAL A 98 -2.64 6.55 0.75
CA VAL A 98 -3.50 5.67 -0.06
C VAL A 98 -2.61 4.73 -0.86
N ILE A 99 -2.83 3.42 -0.72
CA ILE A 99 -1.96 2.39 -1.27
C ILE A 99 -2.68 1.58 -2.34
N ASP A 100 -2.24 1.73 -3.58
CA ASP A 100 -2.53 0.88 -4.73
C ASP A 100 -1.31 0.84 -5.67
N VAL A 101 -0.31 0.06 -5.28
CA VAL A 101 0.99 -0.05 -5.96
C VAL A 101 1.25 -1.50 -6.41
N PRO A 102 1.35 -1.75 -7.73
CA PRO A 102 1.42 -3.10 -8.28
C PRO A 102 2.78 -3.78 -8.08
N SER A 103 3.86 -3.00 -7.96
CA SER A 103 5.23 -3.44 -7.64
C SER A 103 6.19 -2.26 -7.56
N GLN A 104 7.46 -2.53 -7.22
CA GLN A 104 8.55 -1.63 -7.60
C GLN A 104 8.73 -1.58 -9.12
N ALA A 105 9.41 -0.54 -9.63
CA ALA A 105 9.75 -0.44 -11.04
C ALA A 105 10.88 -1.42 -11.40
N TYR A 106 10.59 -2.43 -12.24
CA TYR A 106 11.59 -3.44 -12.61
C TYR A 106 12.33 -3.07 -13.89
N GLY A 107 13.57 -2.59 -13.82
CA GLY A 107 14.37 -2.33 -15.01
C GLY A 107 15.85 -2.07 -14.76
N ILE A 108 16.64 -2.15 -15.84
CA ILE A 108 18.10 -1.97 -15.77
C ILE A 108 18.49 -0.55 -15.41
N VAL A 109 17.70 0.44 -15.84
CA VAL A 109 17.93 1.85 -15.50
C VAL A 109 17.72 2.04 -14.01
N GLU A 110 16.61 1.53 -13.49
CA GLU A 110 16.24 1.59 -12.09
C GLU A 110 17.31 0.94 -11.20
N GLU A 111 17.73 -0.28 -11.52
CA GLU A 111 18.80 -0.96 -10.78
C GLU A 111 20.14 -0.23 -10.87
N ARG A 112 20.51 0.28 -12.05
CA ARG A 112 21.79 0.98 -12.25
C ARG A 112 21.89 2.28 -11.44
N PHE A 113 20.77 2.97 -11.22
CA PHE A 113 20.70 4.16 -10.39
C PHE A 113 20.39 3.86 -8.92
N GLY A 114 20.41 2.58 -8.52
CA GLY A 114 20.27 2.18 -7.12
C GLY A 114 18.85 2.29 -6.59
N LEU A 115 17.87 1.74 -7.32
CA LEU A 115 16.46 1.74 -6.93
C LEU A 115 16.25 1.35 -5.46
N ASN A 116 16.95 0.33 -4.97
CA ASN A 116 16.88 -0.09 -3.57
C ASN A 116 17.21 1.05 -2.58
N THR A 117 18.29 1.79 -2.82
CA THR A 117 18.72 2.92 -2.00
C THR A 117 17.74 4.09 -2.14
N THR A 118 17.29 4.36 -3.36
CA THR A 118 16.29 5.39 -3.65
C THR A 118 14.97 5.11 -2.92
N MET A 119 14.47 3.88 -2.95
CA MET A 119 13.30 3.42 -2.21
C MET A 119 13.49 3.57 -0.69
N ALA A 120 14.70 3.31 -0.17
CA ALA A 120 15.01 3.49 1.24
C ALA A 120 14.89 4.96 1.71
N THR A 121 15.02 5.94 0.81
CA THR A 121 14.86 7.37 1.19
C THR A 121 13.43 7.70 1.63
N ALA A 122 12.43 7.16 0.95
CA ALA A 122 11.02 7.31 1.30
C ALA A 122 10.66 6.50 2.53
N VAL A 123 11.16 5.25 2.64
CA VAL A 123 11.06 4.45 3.87
C VAL A 123 11.56 5.26 5.07
N ASN A 124 12.75 5.83 4.97
CA ASN A 124 13.34 6.63 6.04
C ASN A 124 12.51 7.88 6.35
N ALA A 125 12.02 8.60 5.33
CA ALA A 125 11.22 9.81 5.54
C ALA A 125 9.92 9.51 6.31
N ILE A 126 9.18 8.47 5.92
CA ILE A 126 7.92 8.08 6.57
C ILE A 126 8.20 7.51 7.97
N ALA A 127 9.23 6.68 8.11
CA ALA A 127 9.62 6.14 9.42
C ALA A 127 10.01 7.25 10.40
N GLN A 128 10.75 8.26 9.95
CA GLN A 128 11.15 9.39 10.79
C GLN A 128 9.94 10.18 11.27
N GLN A 129 9.00 10.53 10.37
CA GLN A 129 7.76 11.22 10.77
C GLN A 129 6.99 10.43 11.84
N ARG A 130 6.88 9.10 11.69
CA ARG A 130 6.26 8.23 12.71
C ARG A 130 7.02 8.28 14.04
N LEU A 131 8.34 8.18 14.02
CA LEU A 131 9.19 8.21 15.22
C LEU A 131 9.17 9.58 15.92
N ASP A 132 8.99 10.65 15.16
CA ASP A 132 8.81 12.01 15.67
C ASP A 132 7.42 12.24 16.30
N GLY A 133 6.53 11.26 16.18
CA GLY A 133 5.22 11.23 16.82
C GLY A 133 4.05 11.44 15.88
N ARG A 134 4.28 11.61 14.57
CA ARG A 134 3.19 11.75 13.60
C ARG A 134 2.38 10.46 13.52
N PRO A 135 1.05 10.48 13.76
CA PRO A 135 0.22 9.33 13.49
C PRO A 135 0.14 9.09 11.97
N ILE A 136 0.53 7.91 11.51
CA ILE A 136 0.49 7.56 10.08
C ILE A 136 -0.44 6.36 9.87
N VAL A 137 -1.39 6.51 8.95
CA VAL A 137 -2.29 5.43 8.53
C VAL A 137 -2.07 5.13 7.05
N ALA A 138 -1.82 3.87 6.73
CA ALA A 138 -1.85 3.37 5.37
C ALA A 138 -3.25 2.82 5.07
N LEU A 139 -3.96 3.44 4.12
CA LEU A 139 -5.24 2.97 3.61
C LEU A 139 -4.99 2.15 2.34
N VAL A 140 -5.06 0.83 2.45
CA VAL A 140 -4.84 -0.10 1.33
C VAL A 140 -6.14 -0.29 0.56
N VAL A 141 -6.20 0.27 -0.66
CA VAL A 141 -7.39 0.30 -1.51
C VAL A 141 -7.29 -0.60 -2.75
N GLY A 142 -6.12 -1.20 -2.96
CA GLY A 142 -5.87 -2.08 -4.10
C GLY A 142 -4.62 -2.91 -3.85
N LYS A 143 -3.70 -2.91 -4.81
CA LYS A 143 -2.46 -3.69 -4.72
C LYS A 143 -1.50 -3.06 -3.70
N ALA A 144 -0.82 -3.89 -2.93
CA ALA A 144 0.23 -3.47 -2.02
C ALA A 144 1.37 -4.50 -2.08
N ILE A 145 2.17 -4.42 -3.14
CA ILE A 145 3.10 -5.49 -3.52
C ILE A 145 4.56 -5.10 -3.25
N SER A 146 5.31 -6.03 -2.64
CA SER A 146 6.77 -6.05 -2.61
C SER A 146 7.39 -4.77 -2.03
N GLY A 147 8.51 -4.34 -2.62
CA GLY A 147 9.23 -3.12 -2.30
C GLY A 147 8.34 -1.88 -2.36
N ALA A 148 7.36 -1.82 -3.26
CA ALA A 148 6.51 -0.65 -3.36
C ALA A 148 5.71 -0.41 -2.08
N PHE A 149 5.10 -1.46 -1.52
CA PHE A 149 4.40 -1.33 -0.24
C PHE A 149 5.36 -1.08 0.93
N LEU A 150 6.57 -1.65 0.89
CA LEU A 150 7.63 -1.33 1.86
C LEU A 150 7.95 0.16 1.87
N THR A 151 8.03 0.77 0.68
CA THR A 151 8.40 2.17 0.47
C THR A 151 7.29 3.15 0.79
N SER A 152 6.04 2.83 0.47
CA SER A 152 4.95 3.81 0.55
C SER A 152 3.98 3.61 1.70
N GLY A 153 3.88 2.43 2.32
CA GLY A 153 2.81 2.14 3.30
C GLY A 153 3.23 1.38 4.55
N LEU A 154 4.18 0.45 4.47
CA LEU A 154 4.53 -0.43 5.61
C LEU A 154 5.22 0.28 6.77
N GLN A 155 5.54 1.57 6.64
CA GLN A 155 6.02 2.40 7.75
C GLN A 155 4.90 3.02 8.58
N ALA A 156 3.62 2.88 8.19
CA ALA A 156 2.50 3.43 8.94
C ALA A 156 2.30 2.75 10.30
N ASN A 157 1.84 3.49 11.32
CA ASN A 157 1.51 2.93 12.63
C ASN A 157 0.37 1.92 12.52
N ARG A 158 -0.63 2.20 11.66
CA ARG A 158 -1.78 1.33 11.43
C ARG A 158 -2.05 1.17 9.93
N ILE A 159 -2.55 -0.01 9.58
CA ILE A 159 -2.98 -0.35 8.22
C ILE A 159 -4.50 -0.55 8.29
N VAL A 160 -5.23 0.25 7.53
CA VAL A 160 -6.66 0.06 7.25
C VAL A 160 -6.75 -0.50 5.84
N MET A 161 -7.52 -1.56 5.66
CA MET A 161 -7.56 -2.29 4.38
C MET A 161 -8.99 -2.39 3.85
N LEU A 162 -9.18 -2.15 2.55
CA LEU A 162 -10.47 -2.42 1.94
C LEU A 162 -10.66 -3.93 1.74
N ASP A 163 -11.89 -4.40 1.87
CA ASP A 163 -12.29 -5.79 1.66
C ASP A 163 -12.98 -5.93 0.31
N HIS A 164 -12.20 -6.18 -0.74
CA HIS A 164 -12.66 -6.54 -2.07
C HIS A 164 -11.58 -7.29 -2.86
N ASP A 165 -11.96 -7.96 -3.94
CA ASP A 165 -11.08 -8.83 -4.76
C ASP A 165 -9.89 -8.11 -5.42
N GLY A 166 -9.94 -6.78 -5.47
CA GLY A 166 -8.86 -5.94 -6.00
C GLY A 166 -7.69 -5.78 -5.03
N VAL A 167 -7.90 -6.02 -3.74
CA VAL A 167 -6.85 -5.89 -2.73
C VAL A 167 -5.95 -7.11 -2.73
N GLN A 168 -4.67 -6.87 -2.97
CA GLN A 168 -3.65 -7.92 -3.00
C GLN A 168 -2.39 -7.50 -2.26
N VAL A 169 -1.90 -8.35 -1.35
CA VAL A 169 -0.67 -8.10 -0.59
C VAL A 169 0.26 -9.28 -0.75
N GLN A 170 1.44 -9.07 -1.35
CA GLN A 170 2.42 -10.14 -1.51
C GLN A 170 3.81 -9.60 -1.82
N VAL A 171 4.85 -10.40 -1.58
CA VAL A 171 6.27 -10.06 -1.84
C VAL A 171 6.58 -10.01 -3.33
N MET A 172 5.81 -10.65 -4.19
CA MET A 172 6.00 -10.62 -5.64
C MET A 172 4.73 -11.08 -6.36
N GLY A 173 4.58 -10.74 -7.64
CA GLY A 173 3.45 -11.21 -8.45
C GLY A 173 3.45 -12.73 -8.68
N LYS A 174 2.26 -13.32 -8.87
CA LYS A 174 2.05 -14.78 -9.05
C LYS A 174 3.00 -15.42 -10.07
N LYS A 175 3.15 -14.79 -11.24
CA LYS A 175 4.03 -15.30 -12.33
C LYS A 175 5.51 -15.35 -11.91
N ALA A 176 5.98 -14.36 -11.16
CA ALA A 176 7.35 -14.32 -10.65
C ALA A 176 7.57 -15.38 -9.56
N ALA A 177 6.62 -15.51 -8.62
CA ALA A 177 6.65 -16.52 -7.57
C ALA A 177 6.71 -17.95 -8.14
N ALA A 178 5.82 -18.24 -9.10
CA ALA A 178 5.79 -19.52 -9.80
C ALA A 178 7.14 -19.83 -10.47
N ARG A 179 7.70 -18.87 -11.22
CA ARG A 179 9.00 -19.02 -11.89
C ARG A 179 10.15 -19.29 -10.92
N ILE A 180 10.26 -18.51 -9.85
CA ILE A 180 11.38 -18.62 -8.89
C ILE A 180 11.29 -19.93 -8.09
N THR A 181 10.09 -20.30 -7.65
CA THR A 181 9.87 -21.53 -6.88
C THR A 181 9.84 -22.79 -7.73
N ARG A 182 9.94 -22.65 -9.07
CA ARG A 182 9.82 -23.74 -10.04
C ARG A 182 8.51 -24.52 -9.89
N ARG A 183 7.41 -23.80 -9.66
CA ARG A 183 6.05 -24.32 -9.57
C ARG A 183 5.16 -23.70 -10.64
N SER A 184 4.09 -24.39 -10.99
CA SER A 184 3.00 -23.79 -11.76
C SER A 184 2.22 -22.77 -10.92
N VAL A 185 1.47 -21.89 -11.58
CA VAL A 185 0.61 -20.91 -10.87
C VAL A 185 -0.47 -21.66 -10.09
N GLU A 186 -1.01 -22.73 -10.67
CA GLU A 186 -2.03 -23.57 -10.09
C GLU A 186 -1.54 -24.26 -8.79
N GLN A 187 -0.30 -24.74 -8.79
CA GLN A 187 0.32 -25.29 -7.57
C GLN A 187 0.51 -24.24 -6.48
N MET A 188 0.84 -23.00 -6.85
CA MET A 188 0.96 -21.89 -5.90
C MET A 188 -0.40 -21.51 -5.31
N GLU A 189 -1.45 -21.47 -6.12
CA GLU A 189 -2.83 -21.22 -5.67
C GLU A 189 -3.36 -22.33 -4.77
N ALA A 190 -3.03 -23.59 -5.08
CA ALA A 190 -3.36 -24.72 -4.19
C ALA A 190 -2.63 -24.61 -2.84
N ALA A 191 -1.35 -24.23 -2.83
CA ALA A 191 -0.59 -24.03 -1.60
C ALA A 191 -1.12 -22.86 -0.76
N ALA A 192 -1.54 -21.77 -1.41
CA ALA A 192 -2.10 -20.59 -0.75
C ALA A 192 -3.35 -20.89 0.09
N LYS A 193 -4.16 -21.90 -0.28
CA LYS A 193 -5.36 -22.29 0.49
C LYS A 193 -5.08 -22.76 1.91
N ASN A 194 -3.90 -23.35 2.14
CA ASN A 194 -3.52 -23.92 3.42
C ASN A 194 -2.49 -23.07 4.18
N VAL A 195 -1.83 -22.13 3.49
CA VAL A 195 -0.78 -21.29 4.05
C VAL A 195 -1.14 -19.82 3.77
N PRO A 196 -1.79 -19.11 4.72
CA PRO A 196 -2.23 -17.73 4.52
C PRO A 196 -1.09 -16.78 4.10
N ALA A 197 0.13 -17.01 4.56
CA ALA A 197 1.30 -16.21 4.18
C ALA A 197 1.69 -16.34 2.68
N MET A 198 1.24 -17.40 2.01
CA MET A 198 1.47 -17.60 0.57
C MET A 198 0.30 -17.09 -0.30
N ALA A 199 -0.82 -16.74 0.32
CA ALA A 199 -1.98 -16.22 -0.37
C ALA A 199 -1.75 -14.78 -0.86
N PHE A 200 -2.54 -14.37 -1.86
CA PHE A 200 -2.39 -13.07 -2.50
C PHE A 200 -3.48 -12.08 -2.08
N ASP A 201 -4.64 -12.58 -1.67
CA ASP A 201 -5.81 -11.79 -1.30
C ASP A 201 -5.64 -11.05 0.03
N GLY A 202 -6.30 -9.89 0.13
CA GLY A 202 -6.32 -9.08 1.36
C GLY A 202 -6.86 -9.85 2.56
N ALA A 203 -7.92 -10.65 2.39
CA ALA A 203 -8.54 -11.41 3.48
C ALA A 203 -7.54 -12.33 4.18
N SER A 204 -6.73 -13.07 3.44
CA SER A 204 -5.66 -13.90 4.00
C SER A 204 -4.60 -13.07 4.71
N PHE A 205 -4.22 -11.91 4.17
CA PHE A 205 -3.26 -11.02 4.83
C PHE A 205 -3.78 -10.46 6.17
N VAL A 206 -5.08 -10.16 6.27
CA VAL A 206 -5.73 -9.74 7.53
C VAL A 206 -5.54 -10.80 8.62
N THR A 207 -5.65 -12.09 8.28
CA THR A 207 -5.45 -13.19 9.25
C THR A 207 -4.02 -13.25 9.83
N LEU A 208 -3.03 -12.60 9.18
CA LEU A 208 -1.67 -12.49 9.70
C LEU A 208 -1.56 -11.45 10.83
N GLY A 209 -2.63 -10.71 11.14
CA GLY A 209 -2.75 -9.84 12.30
C GLY A 209 -1.98 -8.52 12.22
N GLY A 210 -1.53 -8.13 11.03
CA GLY A 210 -0.86 -6.84 10.79
C GLY A 210 -1.79 -5.70 10.36
N VAL A 211 -3.04 -6.01 10.04
CA VAL A 211 -4.09 -5.05 9.66
C VAL A 211 -4.86 -4.65 10.92
N PHE A 212 -5.10 -3.35 11.09
CA PHE A 212 -5.82 -2.80 12.24
C PHE A 212 -7.33 -2.90 12.05
N ASP A 213 -7.83 -2.48 10.89
CA ASP A 213 -9.27 -2.47 10.59
C ASP A 213 -9.50 -2.75 9.09
N THR A 214 -10.71 -3.20 8.77
CA THR A 214 -11.14 -3.52 7.40
C THR A 214 -12.42 -2.79 7.05
N VAL A 215 -12.54 -2.30 5.81
CA VAL A 215 -13.73 -1.61 5.32
C VAL A 215 -14.23 -2.32 4.06
N ALA A 216 -15.49 -2.73 4.01
CA ALA A 216 -16.09 -3.35 2.83
C ALA A 216 -16.85 -2.29 2.02
N PRO A 217 -16.24 -1.69 0.96
CA PRO A 217 -16.91 -0.69 0.14
C PRO A 217 -17.97 -1.33 -0.76
N SER A 218 -19.02 -0.58 -1.05
CA SER A 218 -20.06 -0.95 -2.01
C SER A 218 -19.56 -0.88 -3.46
N ASN A 219 -18.77 0.14 -3.81
CA ASN A 219 -18.12 0.25 -5.11
C ASN A 219 -16.65 0.70 -4.97
N PRO A 220 -15.70 -0.22 -4.84
CA PRO A 220 -14.30 0.13 -4.65
C PRO A 220 -13.70 0.92 -5.82
N ALA A 221 -14.24 0.80 -7.04
CA ALA A 221 -13.71 1.48 -8.22
C ALA A 221 -14.22 2.93 -8.37
N ASP A 222 -15.28 3.30 -7.67
CA ASP A 222 -15.89 4.64 -7.70
C ASP A 222 -16.50 4.94 -6.32
N PRO A 223 -15.65 5.21 -5.30
CA PRO A 223 -16.08 5.34 -3.92
C PRO A 223 -16.84 6.65 -3.69
N ALA A 224 -18.02 6.56 -3.07
CA ALA A 224 -18.87 7.70 -2.76
C ALA A 224 -19.68 7.49 -1.48
N GLY A 225 -20.26 8.56 -0.95
CA GLY A 225 -21.22 8.50 0.16
C GLY A 225 -20.75 7.65 1.34
N ASP A 226 -21.45 6.55 1.59
CA ASP A 226 -21.19 5.62 2.69
C ASP A 226 -19.81 4.97 2.63
N ASP A 227 -19.24 4.74 1.44
CA ASP A 227 -17.89 4.18 1.29
C ASP A 227 -16.84 5.13 1.89
N LEU A 228 -16.99 6.44 1.64
CA LEU A 228 -16.09 7.48 2.17
C LEU A 228 -16.31 7.68 3.67
N THR A 229 -17.56 7.62 4.13
CA THR A 229 -17.89 7.69 5.57
C THR A 229 -17.23 6.53 6.32
N ALA A 230 -17.43 5.29 5.87
CA ALA A 230 -16.87 4.11 6.49
C ALA A 230 -15.33 4.13 6.51
N ALA A 231 -14.69 4.57 5.41
CA ALA A 231 -13.24 4.71 5.36
C ALA A 231 -12.72 5.79 6.32
N ARG A 232 -13.37 6.96 6.39
CA ARG A 232 -13.00 8.03 7.33
C ARG A 232 -13.16 7.59 8.79
N GLU A 233 -14.22 6.85 9.10
CA GLU A 233 -14.43 6.30 10.44
C GLU A 233 -13.37 5.26 10.81
N ALA A 234 -13.02 4.34 9.91
CA ALA A 234 -11.97 3.35 10.15
C ALA A 234 -10.60 4.00 10.33
N VAL A 235 -10.27 5.00 9.50
CA VAL A 235 -9.07 5.83 9.68
C VAL A 235 -9.13 6.57 11.02
N GLY A 236 -10.27 7.14 11.40
CA GLY A 236 -10.48 7.81 12.69
C GLY A 236 -10.23 6.89 13.89
N ARG A 237 -10.76 5.66 13.85
CA ARG A 237 -10.48 4.63 14.87
C ARG A 237 -8.99 4.30 14.95
N ALA A 238 -8.33 4.13 13.80
CA ALA A 238 -6.89 3.87 13.75
C ALA A 238 -6.08 5.01 14.37
N LEU A 239 -6.45 6.26 14.09
CA LEU A 239 -5.80 7.44 14.65
C LEU A 239 -6.02 7.57 16.15
N ALA A 240 -7.23 7.30 16.64
CA ALA A 240 -7.53 7.27 18.06
C ALA A 240 -6.68 6.24 18.80
N ASP A 241 -6.58 5.02 18.26
CA ASP A 241 -5.77 3.93 18.81
C ASP A 241 -4.26 4.25 18.82
N ILE A 242 -3.74 4.92 17.78
CA ILE A 242 -2.34 5.41 17.77
C ILE A 242 -2.11 6.42 18.89
N ARG A 243 -3.04 7.37 19.08
CA ARG A 243 -2.93 8.41 20.10
C ARG A 243 -3.05 7.85 21.52
N GLU A 244 -3.96 6.89 21.72
CA GLU A 244 -4.18 6.24 23.01
C GLU A 244 -3.00 5.35 23.42
N SER A 245 -2.49 4.53 22.49
CA SER A 245 -1.31 3.69 22.77
C SER A 245 -0.04 4.51 23.03
N GLY A 246 0.11 5.66 22.37
CA GLY A 246 1.34 6.45 22.39
C GLY A 246 2.53 5.75 21.71
N ASP A 247 2.31 4.56 21.13
CA ASP A 247 3.34 3.76 20.50
C ASP A 247 3.74 4.33 19.14
N ARG A 248 5.03 4.63 19.03
CA ARG A 248 5.64 5.14 17.79
C ARG A 248 6.29 4.04 16.97
N ASP A 249 6.31 2.81 17.45
CA ASP A 249 6.84 1.67 16.72
C ASP A 249 5.75 0.86 16.00
N LEU A 250 6.08 -0.35 15.57
CA LEU A 250 5.19 -1.22 14.79
C LEU A 250 4.78 -2.49 15.57
N ARG A 251 4.91 -2.49 16.91
CA ARG A 251 4.64 -3.66 17.77
C ARG A 251 3.19 -4.12 17.73
N SER A 252 2.24 -3.22 17.45
CA SER A 252 0.81 -3.54 17.31
C SER A 252 0.55 -4.68 16.31
N ARG A 253 1.43 -4.82 15.30
CA ARG A 253 1.40 -5.91 14.30
C ARG A 253 1.77 -7.30 14.85
N LEU A 254 2.14 -7.37 16.13
CA LEU A 254 2.44 -8.60 16.88
C LEU A 254 1.48 -8.83 18.04
N GLU A 255 0.66 -7.84 18.39
CA GLU A 255 -0.14 -7.83 19.62
C GLU A 255 -1.63 -8.08 19.39
N SER A 256 -2.10 -7.96 18.15
CA SER A 256 -3.46 -8.40 17.79
C SER A 256 -3.68 -9.89 18.09
N GLU A 257 -4.91 -10.28 18.40
CA GLU A 257 -5.26 -11.68 18.68
C GLU A 257 -4.89 -12.61 17.51
N ALA A 258 -5.08 -12.14 16.27
CA ALA A 258 -4.65 -12.84 15.08
C ALA A 258 -3.12 -13.00 15.03
N ALA A 259 -2.35 -11.94 15.32
CA ALA A 259 -0.89 -11.99 15.31
C ALA A 259 -0.30 -12.85 16.42
N LYS A 260 -0.92 -12.89 17.61
CA LYS A 260 -0.51 -13.79 18.70
C LYS A 260 -0.50 -15.26 18.25
N ARG A 261 -1.42 -15.64 17.35
CA ARG A 261 -1.48 -16.99 16.77
C ARG A 261 -0.60 -17.13 15.53
N SER A 262 -0.79 -16.29 14.53
CA SER A 262 -0.12 -16.41 13.22
C SER A 262 1.35 -16.01 13.23
N ARG A 263 1.77 -15.18 14.19
CA ARG A 263 3.15 -14.67 14.35
C ARG A 263 3.77 -15.08 15.69
N ALA A 264 3.30 -16.16 16.30
CA ALA A 264 3.81 -16.67 17.59
C ALA A 264 5.34 -16.83 17.60
N LEU A 265 5.92 -17.37 16.51
CA LEU A 265 7.37 -17.53 16.38
C LEU A 265 8.11 -16.18 16.27
N SER A 266 7.53 -15.18 15.60
CA SER A 266 8.12 -13.84 15.55
C SER A 266 8.16 -13.17 16.93
N ARG A 267 7.21 -13.49 17.81
CA ARG A 267 7.22 -13.05 19.21
C ARG A 267 8.27 -13.79 20.03
N THR A 268 8.31 -15.12 19.88
CA THR A 268 9.29 -15.99 20.58
C THR A 268 10.72 -15.54 20.27
N VAL A 269 11.06 -15.32 18.99
CA VAL A 269 12.40 -14.85 18.59
C VAL A 269 12.79 -13.56 19.29
N ARG A 270 11.86 -12.61 19.45
CA ARG A 270 12.15 -11.34 20.15
C ARG A 270 12.41 -11.56 21.64
N GLN A 271 11.59 -12.38 22.29
CA GLN A 271 11.77 -12.73 23.70
C GLN A 271 13.12 -13.41 23.95
N GLU A 272 13.53 -14.33 23.07
CA GLU A 272 14.82 -15.01 23.16
C GLU A 272 16.00 -14.05 22.93
N VAL A 273 15.87 -13.13 21.98
CA VAL A 273 16.89 -12.08 21.76
C VAL A 273 17.01 -11.19 22.99
N ASP A 274 15.89 -10.71 23.55
CA ASP A 274 15.89 -9.84 24.73
C ASP A 274 16.44 -10.55 25.97
N ALA A 275 16.23 -11.86 26.11
CA ALA A 275 16.75 -12.66 27.22
C ALA A 275 18.27 -12.90 27.15
N GLN A 276 18.87 -12.76 25.96
CA GLN A 276 20.29 -13.04 25.70
C GLN A 276 21.13 -11.81 25.39
N TRP A 277 20.52 -10.63 25.28
CA TRP A 277 21.18 -9.35 24.98
C TRP A 277 21.86 -8.75 26.21
#